data_AF-A0A0L0VCH8-F1
#
_entry.id   AF-A0A0L0VCH8-F1
#
_cell.length_a   1.000
_cell.length_b   1.000
_cell.length_c   1.000
_cell.angle_alpha   90.00
_cell.angle_beta   90.00
_cell.angle_gamma   90.00
#
_symmetry.space_group_name_H-M   'P 1'
#
loop_
_entity.id
_entity.type
_entity.pdbx_description
1 polymer ?
#
loop_
_entity_poly.entity_id
_entity_poly.type
_entity_poly.pdbx_seq_one_letter_code
_entity_poly.pdbx_strand_id
1 'polypeptide(L)'
;MDTEYQLPTSKLQPLLDPAKTPLVFVACGSFSPVTYLHLRMFEMARDHARFHSDFQVVGGFMSLVNDAYKKPGLAPAVHRYEMCRLACEESSDWIMVDPWEARQAEYVRTATVLDHFDYHLNQVLGGVDCPATGEKRSVRIVLLAGSDLIQTMSQPGLWSEHDLHHILGQFGCYIIERAESEIDESQLSDSVHSQSPLAMYRNRIYLVPQLVRNDVSSTKVRLFIRKGMSVEYLVPGPVVKYIRQHGLYQDELAGPSCSTICTPFIQASRSPVLKAVPDTSLPASFNHQLSPSLQVPSLASVNQSLLKSLLNSKKKA
;
A
#
# COMPACT_ATOMS: atom_id res chain seq x y z
N MET A 1 -14.92 7.24 -18.78
CA MET A 1 -15.19 8.18 -17.66
C MET A 1 -16.30 9.16 -18.06
N ASP A 2 -17.23 8.70 -18.90
CA ASP A 2 -18.02 9.59 -19.79
C ASP A 2 -19.46 9.77 -19.32
N THR A 3 -19.78 9.29 -18.12
CA THR A 3 -21.08 9.46 -17.47
C THR A 3 -21.04 10.66 -16.53
N GLU A 4 -22.22 11.18 -16.19
CA GLU A 4 -22.36 12.17 -15.13
C GLU A 4 -21.70 11.68 -13.83
N TYR A 5 -21.05 12.59 -13.11
CA TYR A 5 -20.33 12.24 -11.89
C TYR A 5 -21.29 11.96 -10.74
N GLN A 6 -21.06 10.84 -10.04
CA GLN A 6 -21.64 10.56 -8.73
C GLN A 6 -20.56 9.93 -7.86
N LEU A 7 -20.52 10.31 -6.58
CA LEU A 7 -19.63 9.69 -5.62
C LEU A 7 -20.02 8.20 -5.49
N PRO A 8 -19.08 7.25 -5.65
CA PRO A 8 -19.39 5.83 -5.48
C PRO A 8 -19.70 5.54 -4.01
N THR A 9 -20.82 4.87 -3.75
CA THR A 9 -21.29 4.59 -2.37
C THR A 9 -21.66 3.13 -2.17
N SER A 10 -21.52 2.29 -3.20
CA SER A 10 -22.01 0.91 -3.23
C SER A 10 -21.36 -0.02 -2.21
N LYS A 11 -20.20 0.38 -1.66
CA LYS A 11 -19.46 -0.38 -0.64
C LYS A 11 -19.38 0.36 0.71
N LEU A 12 -20.12 1.47 0.88
CA LEU A 12 -20.25 2.09 2.19
C LEU A 12 -21.03 1.17 3.13
N GLN A 13 -20.52 1.05 4.35
CA GLN A 13 -21.11 0.23 5.40
C GLN A 13 -21.87 1.10 6.40
N PRO A 14 -22.94 0.59 7.04
CA PRO A 14 -23.61 1.31 8.11
C PRO A 14 -22.76 1.36 9.38
N LEU A 15 -23.02 2.34 10.25
CA LEU A 15 -22.47 2.38 11.60
C LEU A 15 -23.20 1.35 12.47
N LEU A 16 -22.48 0.32 12.93
CA LEU A 16 -23.07 -0.79 13.70
C LEU A 16 -23.09 -0.50 15.19
N ASP A 17 -22.03 0.14 15.70
CA ASP A 17 -21.92 0.55 17.09
C ASP A 17 -22.18 2.07 17.23
N PRO A 18 -23.31 2.49 17.81
CA PRO A 18 -23.66 3.90 17.91
C PRO A 18 -22.73 4.71 18.82
N ALA A 19 -21.97 4.04 19.70
CA ALA A 19 -20.96 4.68 20.54
C ALA A 19 -19.68 5.05 19.77
N LYS A 20 -19.47 4.44 18.59
CA LYS A 20 -18.31 4.72 17.73
C LYS A 20 -18.56 5.89 16.79
N THR A 21 -17.47 6.46 16.33
CA THR A 21 -17.48 7.47 15.26
C THR A 21 -17.25 6.78 13.91
N PRO A 22 -18.14 6.93 12.91
CA PRO A 22 -17.90 6.36 11.58
C PRO A 22 -16.75 7.09 10.90
N LEU A 23 -15.86 6.33 10.27
CA LEU A 23 -14.63 6.81 9.65
C LEU A 23 -14.52 6.35 8.19
N VAL A 24 -14.16 7.27 7.31
CA VAL A 24 -13.80 6.97 5.93
C VAL A 24 -12.34 7.33 5.68
N PHE A 25 -11.61 6.40 5.07
CA PHE A 25 -10.26 6.67 4.58
C PHE A 25 -10.28 7.15 3.13
N VAL A 26 -9.52 8.21 2.85
CA VAL A 26 -9.27 8.70 1.48
C VAL A 26 -7.78 8.59 1.20
N ALA A 27 -7.40 7.71 0.27
CA ALA A 27 -6.03 7.62 -0.22
C ALA A 27 -5.91 8.33 -1.56
N CYS A 28 -5.30 9.52 -1.56
CA CYS A 28 -4.98 10.24 -2.78
C CYS A 28 -3.67 9.70 -3.35
N GLY A 29 -3.60 9.44 -4.65
CA GLY A 29 -2.37 8.89 -5.21
C GLY A 29 -2.35 8.73 -6.72
N SER A 30 -1.15 8.50 -7.24
CA SER A 30 -0.95 8.23 -8.66
C SER A 30 -1.55 6.88 -9.08
N PHE A 31 -1.32 5.82 -8.30
CA PHE A 31 -1.74 4.44 -8.62
C PHE A 31 -1.36 4.01 -10.05
N SER A 32 -0.07 4.17 -10.39
CA SER A 32 0.45 3.98 -11.76
C SER A 32 1.53 2.89 -11.84
N PRO A 33 1.19 1.59 -11.70
CA PRO A 33 -0.16 1.06 -11.42
C PRO A 33 -0.45 0.93 -9.91
N VAL A 34 -1.69 0.60 -9.55
CA VAL A 34 -2.03 0.08 -8.22
C VAL A 34 -1.26 -1.22 -7.94
N THR A 35 -0.95 -1.46 -6.67
CA THR A 35 -0.22 -2.66 -6.20
C THR A 35 -0.88 -3.19 -4.94
N TYR A 36 -0.55 -4.43 -4.53
CA TYR A 36 -1.06 -4.97 -3.26
C TYR A 36 -0.63 -4.14 -2.04
N LEU A 37 0.47 -3.38 -2.12
CA LEU A 37 0.86 -2.47 -1.04
C LEU A 37 -0.21 -1.39 -0.81
N HIS A 38 -0.78 -0.80 -1.86
CA HIS A 38 -1.83 0.21 -1.73
C HIS A 38 -3.07 -0.36 -1.05
N LEU A 39 -3.51 -1.56 -1.45
CA LEU A 39 -4.64 -2.25 -0.82
C LEU A 39 -4.32 -2.63 0.63
N ARG A 40 -3.08 -3.07 0.90
CA ARG A 40 -2.64 -3.44 2.24
C ARG A 40 -2.63 -2.26 3.20
N MET A 41 -2.32 -1.05 2.72
CA MET A 41 -2.39 0.16 3.55
C MET A 41 -3.78 0.39 4.14
N PHE A 42 -4.85 0.16 3.36
CA PHE A 42 -6.23 0.27 3.86
C PHE A 42 -6.53 -0.74 4.96
N GLU A 43 -6.13 -1.99 4.77
CA GLU A 43 -6.33 -3.05 5.77
C GLU A 43 -5.58 -2.75 7.08
N MET A 44 -4.33 -2.30 6.97
CA MET A 44 -3.53 -1.93 8.14
C MET A 44 -4.13 -0.74 8.91
N ALA A 45 -4.58 0.29 8.20
CA ALA A 45 -5.23 1.45 8.82
C ALA A 45 -6.56 1.05 9.47
N ARG A 46 -7.33 0.17 8.82
CA ARG A 46 -8.60 -0.34 9.35
C ARG A 46 -8.41 -1.15 10.63
N ASP A 47 -7.44 -2.05 10.65
CA ASP A 47 -7.09 -2.80 11.87
C ASP A 47 -6.64 -1.84 12.98
N HIS A 48 -5.75 -0.89 12.68
CA HIS A 48 -5.29 0.07 13.66
C HIS A 48 -6.44 0.89 14.27
N ALA A 49 -7.31 1.45 13.43
CA ALA A 49 -8.47 2.21 13.87
C ALA A 49 -9.39 1.36 14.77
N ARG A 50 -9.62 0.10 14.41
CA ARG A 50 -10.47 -0.82 15.18
C ARG A 50 -9.94 -1.08 16.59
N PHE A 51 -8.62 -1.24 16.75
CA PHE A 51 -8.01 -1.66 18.02
C PHE A 51 -7.56 -0.50 18.91
N HIS A 52 -7.29 0.69 18.35
CA HIS A 52 -6.64 1.79 19.08
C HIS A 52 -7.45 3.10 19.07
N SER A 53 -8.71 3.05 18.65
CA SER A 53 -9.57 4.24 18.63
C SER A 53 -11.05 3.88 18.78
N ASP A 54 -11.87 4.90 18.98
CA ASP A 54 -13.33 4.80 18.99
C ASP A 54 -13.95 4.89 17.58
N PHE A 55 -13.15 4.65 16.53
CA PHE A 55 -13.62 4.65 15.15
C PHE A 55 -14.21 3.30 14.72
N GLN A 56 -15.23 3.37 13.88
CA GLN A 56 -15.65 2.28 13.01
C GLN A 56 -15.38 2.69 11.57
N VAL A 57 -14.50 1.97 10.88
CA VAL A 57 -14.27 2.22 9.45
C VAL A 57 -15.48 1.75 8.66
N VAL A 58 -16.11 2.67 7.93
CA VAL A 58 -17.33 2.42 7.15
C VAL A 58 -17.08 2.50 5.64
N GLY A 59 -15.88 2.89 5.20
CA GLY A 59 -15.51 2.91 3.79
C GLY A 59 -14.08 3.33 3.55
N GLY A 60 -13.57 3.01 2.37
CA GLY A 60 -12.29 3.47 1.86
C GLY A 60 -12.40 3.96 0.41
N PHE A 61 -11.71 5.05 0.08
CA PHE A 61 -11.69 5.61 -1.26
C PHE A 61 -10.27 5.75 -1.77
N MET A 62 -10.03 5.24 -2.98
CA MET A 62 -8.86 5.56 -3.78
C MET A 62 -9.21 6.74 -4.69
N SER A 63 -8.60 7.91 -4.43
CA SER A 63 -8.74 9.11 -5.27
C SER A 63 -7.55 9.22 -6.21
N LEU A 64 -7.83 9.12 -7.51
CA LEU A 64 -6.78 9.13 -8.53
C LEU A 64 -6.35 10.54 -8.86
N VAL A 65 -5.04 10.79 -8.78
CA VAL A 65 -4.49 12.08 -9.18
C VAL A 65 -4.80 12.40 -10.64
N ASN A 66 -5.00 13.68 -10.94
CA ASN A 66 -5.17 14.19 -12.29
C ASN A 66 -3.92 14.01 -13.17
N ASP A 67 -4.08 13.85 -14.48
CA ASP A 67 -2.96 13.75 -15.43
C ASP A 67 -2.13 15.05 -15.50
N ALA A 68 -2.74 16.20 -15.20
CA ALA A 68 -2.06 17.50 -15.07
C ALA A 68 -1.00 17.54 -13.95
N TYR A 69 -0.95 16.52 -13.08
CA TYR A 69 0.11 16.36 -12.08
C TYR A 69 1.50 16.16 -12.73
N LYS A 70 1.57 15.72 -13.99
CA LYS A 70 2.81 15.64 -14.80
C LYS A 70 3.94 14.84 -14.15
N LYS A 71 3.62 13.86 -13.30
CA LYS A 71 4.62 12.97 -12.71
C LYS A 71 5.27 12.09 -13.77
N PRO A 72 6.61 11.94 -13.77
CA PRO A 72 7.29 11.04 -14.70
C PRO A 72 6.76 9.60 -14.62
N GLY A 73 6.38 9.04 -15.77
CA GLY A 73 5.85 7.68 -15.88
C GLY A 73 4.42 7.50 -15.35
N LEU A 74 3.66 8.59 -15.21
CA LEU A 74 2.23 8.55 -14.93
C LEU A 74 1.48 8.06 -16.18
N ALA A 75 0.79 6.92 -16.07
CA ALA A 75 -0.11 6.45 -17.12
C ALA A 75 -1.35 7.37 -17.18
N PRO A 76 -2.04 7.45 -18.34
CA PRO A 76 -3.30 8.18 -18.45
C PRO A 76 -4.33 7.78 -17.38
N ALA A 77 -5.09 8.75 -16.88
CA ALA A 77 -6.05 8.57 -15.80
C ALA A 77 -7.07 7.46 -16.06
N VAL A 78 -7.51 7.34 -17.32
CA VAL A 78 -8.44 6.28 -17.75
C VAL A 78 -7.91 4.87 -17.43
N HIS A 79 -6.63 4.63 -17.68
CA HIS A 79 -6.02 3.33 -17.40
C HIS A 79 -5.85 3.10 -15.90
N ARG A 80 -5.40 4.14 -15.18
CA ARG A 80 -5.19 4.05 -13.73
C ARG A 80 -6.49 3.78 -12.99
N TYR A 81 -7.56 4.46 -13.38
CA TYR A 81 -8.90 4.23 -12.87
C TYR A 81 -9.34 2.79 -13.10
N GLU A 82 -9.19 2.28 -14.33
CA GLU A 82 -9.63 0.93 -14.65
C GLU A 82 -8.81 -0.13 -13.89
N MET A 83 -7.50 0.05 -13.76
CA MET A 83 -6.66 -0.82 -12.93
C MET A 83 -7.08 -0.79 -11.45
N CYS A 84 -7.36 0.40 -10.90
CA CYS A 84 -7.88 0.52 -9.53
C CYS A 84 -9.25 -0.15 -9.38
N ARG A 85 -10.16 0.04 -10.34
CA ARG A 85 -11.50 -0.56 -10.34
C ARG A 85 -11.41 -2.07 -10.31
N LEU A 86 -10.63 -2.66 -11.23
CA LEU A 86 -10.37 -4.10 -11.30
C LEU A 86 -9.76 -4.64 -10.00
N ALA A 87 -8.79 -3.93 -9.42
CA ALA A 87 -8.19 -4.31 -8.15
C ALA A 87 -9.22 -4.34 -7.02
N CYS A 88 -9.99 -3.25 -6.85
CA CYS A 88 -10.96 -3.14 -5.77
C CYS A 88 -12.16 -4.07 -5.93
N GLU A 89 -12.60 -4.37 -7.15
CA GLU A 89 -13.70 -5.31 -7.41
C GLU A 89 -13.32 -6.75 -7.09
N GLU A 90 -12.10 -7.17 -7.40
CA GLU A 90 -11.65 -8.53 -7.10
C GLU A 90 -11.36 -8.73 -5.62
N SER A 91 -10.77 -7.71 -4.95
CA SER A 91 -10.10 -7.92 -3.67
C SER A 91 -10.74 -7.22 -2.47
N SER A 92 -11.83 -6.46 -2.63
CA SER A 92 -12.39 -5.67 -1.53
C SER A 92 -13.91 -5.48 -1.60
N ASP A 93 -14.55 -5.59 -0.45
CA ASP A 93 -15.97 -5.34 -0.22
C ASP A 93 -16.25 -3.94 0.39
N TRP A 94 -15.21 -3.14 0.68
CA TRP A 94 -15.34 -1.86 1.38
C TRP A 94 -14.52 -0.70 0.78
N ILE A 95 -13.64 -0.99 -0.18
CA ILE A 95 -12.81 0.01 -0.89
C ILE A 95 -13.40 0.30 -2.27
N MET A 96 -13.59 1.60 -2.55
CA MET A 96 -14.11 2.15 -3.80
C MET A 96 -13.06 3.03 -4.47
N VAL A 97 -13.28 3.30 -5.75
CA VAL A 97 -12.40 4.14 -6.57
C VAL A 97 -13.22 5.34 -7.02
N ASP A 98 -12.81 6.53 -6.60
CA ASP A 98 -13.47 7.76 -6.99
C ASP A 98 -12.66 8.45 -8.11
N PRO A 99 -13.26 8.68 -9.29
CA PRO A 99 -12.57 9.30 -10.41
C PRO A 99 -12.66 10.83 -10.39
N TRP A 100 -13.27 11.48 -9.38
CA TRP A 100 -13.57 12.91 -9.43
C TRP A 100 -12.32 13.77 -9.65
N GLU A 101 -11.27 13.54 -8.88
CA GLU A 101 -10.01 14.26 -8.97
C GLU A 101 -9.39 14.11 -10.38
N ALA A 102 -9.38 12.88 -10.89
CA ALA A 102 -8.89 12.55 -12.23
C ALA A 102 -9.70 13.17 -13.37
N ARG A 103 -10.96 13.51 -13.14
CA ARG A 103 -11.86 14.13 -14.13
C ARG A 103 -11.74 15.65 -14.22
N GLN A 104 -11.03 16.29 -13.29
CA GLN A 104 -10.88 17.75 -13.32
C GLN A 104 -10.05 18.20 -14.52
N ALA A 105 -10.25 19.44 -14.97
CA ALA A 105 -9.47 20.00 -16.07
C ALA A 105 -8.02 20.30 -15.67
N GLU A 106 -7.79 20.57 -14.39
CA GLU A 106 -6.50 20.95 -13.82
C GLU A 106 -6.14 20.09 -12.61
N TYR A 107 -4.90 20.24 -12.15
CA TYR A 107 -4.45 19.60 -10.91
C TYR A 107 -5.25 20.11 -9.71
N VAL A 108 -5.68 19.19 -8.85
CA VAL A 108 -6.44 19.47 -7.64
C VAL A 108 -5.57 19.22 -6.43
N ARG A 109 -5.60 20.13 -5.45
CA ARG A 109 -4.88 19.97 -4.19
C ARG A 109 -5.61 18.96 -3.30
N THR A 110 -4.87 18.16 -2.54
CA THR A 110 -5.42 17.15 -1.62
C THR A 110 -6.45 17.74 -0.64
N ALA A 111 -6.24 18.97 -0.13
CA ALA A 111 -7.21 19.67 0.71
C ALA A 111 -8.60 19.73 0.05
N THR A 112 -8.66 20.16 -1.21
CA THR A 112 -9.90 20.26 -2.00
C THR A 112 -10.51 18.89 -2.30
N VAL A 113 -9.68 17.85 -2.46
CA VAL A 113 -10.18 16.46 -2.59
C VAL A 113 -10.87 16.02 -1.30
N LEU A 114 -10.31 16.32 -0.13
CA LEU A 114 -10.94 15.97 1.17
C LEU A 114 -12.24 16.75 1.39
N ASP A 115 -12.28 18.04 1.03
CA ASP A 115 -13.51 18.85 1.06
C ASP A 115 -14.61 18.27 0.19
N HIS A 116 -14.24 17.77 -0.99
CA HIS A 116 -15.17 17.11 -1.91
C HIS A 116 -15.79 15.86 -1.26
N PHE A 117 -14.99 15.02 -0.62
CA PHE A 117 -15.52 13.85 0.11
C PHE A 117 -16.40 14.25 1.29
N ASP A 118 -16.01 15.26 2.08
CA ASP A 118 -16.81 15.74 3.20
C ASP A 118 -18.17 16.28 2.73
N TYR A 119 -18.16 17.14 1.70
CA TYR A 119 -19.38 17.67 1.09
C TYR A 119 -20.33 16.55 0.64
N HIS A 120 -19.83 15.59 -0.15
CA HIS A 120 -20.69 14.54 -0.67
C HIS A 120 -21.16 13.57 0.42
N LEU A 121 -20.28 13.11 1.32
CA LEU A 121 -20.65 12.12 2.33
C LEU A 121 -21.51 12.72 3.45
N ASN A 122 -21.23 13.95 3.90
CA ASN A 122 -21.91 14.55 5.03
C ASN A 122 -23.04 15.50 4.64
N GLN A 123 -22.94 16.23 3.53
CA GLN A 123 -23.97 17.21 3.14
C GLN A 123 -24.94 16.64 2.10
N VAL A 124 -24.44 15.93 1.08
CA VAL A 124 -25.31 15.33 0.04
C VAL A 124 -25.96 14.04 0.54
N LEU A 125 -25.17 13.12 1.11
CA LEU A 125 -25.69 11.87 1.66
C LEU A 125 -26.29 11.99 3.07
N GLY A 126 -25.93 13.04 3.82
CA GLY A 126 -26.35 13.24 5.21
C GLY A 126 -25.64 12.32 6.22
N GLY A 127 -24.54 11.68 5.83
CA GLY A 127 -23.83 10.67 6.62
C GLY A 127 -24.23 9.22 6.31
N VAL A 128 -23.72 8.29 7.12
CA VAL A 128 -24.02 6.85 7.03
C VAL A 128 -25.14 6.45 7.96
N ASP A 129 -25.94 5.47 7.56
CA ASP A 129 -27.04 4.97 8.36
C ASP A 129 -26.51 4.27 9.63
N CYS A 130 -27.19 4.48 10.76
CA CYS A 130 -26.93 3.77 12.01
C CYS A 130 -28.18 2.97 12.40
N PRO A 131 -28.28 1.68 12.00
CA PRO A 131 -29.47 0.86 12.26
C PRO A 131 -29.88 0.76 13.72
N ALA A 132 -28.91 0.86 14.66
CA ALA A 132 -29.18 0.84 16.09
C ALA A 132 -29.99 2.05 16.59
N THR A 133 -29.87 3.20 15.92
CA THR A 133 -30.57 4.45 16.29
C THR A 133 -31.66 4.83 15.29
N GLY A 134 -31.60 4.31 14.06
CA GLY A 134 -32.47 4.71 12.96
C GLY A 134 -32.08 6.04 12.32
N GLU A 135 -31.02 6.70 12.79
CA GLU A 135 -30.56 8.00 12.31
C GLU A 135 -29.30 7.86 11.43
N LYS A 136 -29.02 8.89 10.63
CA LYS A 136 -27.74 9.02 9.94
C LYS A 136 -26.70 9.70 10.83
N ARG A 137 -25.45 9.26 10.70
CA ARG A 137 -24.31 9.79 11.46
C ARG A 137 -23.28 10.35 10.49
N SER A 138 -22.86 11.59 10.76
CA SER A 138 -21.80 12.24 10.01
C SER A 138 -20.49 11.44 10.10
N VAL A 139 -19.86 11.25 8.96
CA VAL A 139 -18.64 10.46 8.77
C VAL A 139 -17.43 11.36 8.96
N ARG A 140 -16.46 10.89 9.74
CA ARG A 140 -15.14 11.52 9.79
C ARG A 140 -14.32 11.12 8.57
N ILE A 141 -13.85 12.09 7.80
CA ILE A 141 -12.96 11.88 6.65
C ILE A 141 -11.51 12.00 7.14
N VAL A 142 -10.66 11.05 6.74
CA VAL A 142 -9.24 11.04 7.11
C VAL A 142 -8.38 10.65 5.92
N LEU A 143 -7.28 11.39 5.73
CA LEU A 143 -6.30 11.09 4.69
C LEU A 143 -5.51 9.82 5.04
N LEU A 144 -5.44 8.86 4.13
CA LEU A 144 -4.61 7.67 4.27
C LEU A 144 -3.41 7.75 3.33
N ALA A 145 -2.21 7.64 3.88
CA ALA A 145 -0.98 7.74 3.10
C ALA A 145 0.16 6.89 3.66
N GLY A 146 1.23 6.75 2.88
CA GLY A 146 2.50 6.22 3.37
C GLY A 146 3.32 7.30 4.08
N SER A 147 4.32 6.87 4.84
CA SER A 147 5.30 7.72 5.54
C SER A 147 6.13 8.62 4.61
N ASP A 148 6.18 8.33 3.32
CA ASP A 148 6.73 9.24 2.31
C ASP A 148 5.95 10.56 2.24
N LEU A 149 4.63 10.55 2.46
CA LEU A 149 3.82 11.77 2.42
C LEU A 149 4.15 12.69 3.61
N ILE A 150 4.21 12.15 4.83
CA ILE A 150 4.46 12.99 6.01
C ILE A 150 5.84 13.65 5.96
N GLN A 151 6.84 12.96 5.39
CA GLN A 151 8.16 13.54 5.13
C GLN A 151 8.09 14.74 4.19
N THR A 152 7.24 14.69 3.15
CA THR A 152 7.04 15.86 2.27
C THR A 152 6.31 17.01 2.97
N MET A 153 5.39 16.71 3.89
CA MET A 153 4.68 17.73 4.68
C MET A 153 5.62 18.46 5.66
N SER A 154 6.69 17.81 6.12
CA SER A 154 7.74 18.43 6.92
C SER A 154 8.72 19.29 6.11
N GLN A 155 8.70 19.22 4.77
CA GLN A 155 9.64 19.98 3.92
C GLN A 155 9.13 21.40 3.66
N PRO A 156 9.90 22.44 4.03
CA PRO A 156 9.50 23.83 3.79
C PRO A 156 9.26 24.13 2.31
N GLY A 157 8.17 24.84 2.02
CA GLY A 157 7.84 25.34 0.67
C GLY A 157 7.20 24.31 -0.28
N LEU A 158 7.10 23.02 0.12
CA LEU A 158 6.45 22.00 -0.70
C LEU A 158 4.93 21.95 -0.51
N TRP A 159 4.48 22.27 0.70
CA TRP A 159 3.06 22.40 1.04
C TRP A 159 2.76 23.82 1.49
N SER A 160 1.57 24.31 1.14
CA SER A 160 1.09 25.57 1.71
C SER A 160 0.71 25.34 3.18
N GLU A 161 1.06 26.28 4.06
CA GLU A 161 0.71 26.20 5.47
C GLU A 161 -0.81 26.14 5.68
N HIS A 162 -1.56 26.85 4.84
CA HIS A 162 -3.01 26.80 4.82
C HIS A 162 -3.52 25.38 4.55
N ASP A 163 -2.99 24.69 3.53
CA ASP A 163 -3.44 23.33 3.22
C ASP A 163 -2.99 22.32 4.27
N LEU A 164 -1.80 22.47 4.85
CA LEU A 164 -1.38 21.62 5.96
C LEU A 164 -2.32 21.78 7.16
N HIS A 165 -2.64 23.02 7.53
CA HIS A 165 -3.55 23.30 8.62
C HIS A 165 -4.96 22.78 8.33
N HIS A 166 -5.43 22.90 7.08
CA HIS A 166 -6.72 22.38 6.66
C HIS A 166 -6.77 20.85 6.72
N ILE A 167 -5.80 20.18 6.09
CA ILE A 167 -5.71 18.72 6.02
C ILE A 167 -5.55 18.12 7.44
N LEU A 168 -4.54 18.55 8.18
CA LEU A 168 -4.20 17.96 9.47
C LEU A 168 -5.07 18.48 10.61
N GLY A 169 -5.51 19.73 10.53
CA GLY A 169 -6.32 20.39 11.55
C GLY A 169 -7.81 20.08 11.45
N GLN A 170 -8.36 19.78 10.28
CA GLN A 170 -9.79 19.44 10.13
C GLN A 170 -10.03 17.94 9.97
N PHE A 171 -9.28 17.28 9.10
CA PHE A 171 -9.45 15.86 8.78
C PHE A 171 -8.55 14.97 9.65
N GLY A 172 -7.24 15.22 9.59
CA GLY A 172 -6.20 14.35 10.13
C GLY A 172 -5.72 13.32 9.11
N CYS A 173 -4.75 12.50 9.50
CA CYS A 173 -4.18 11.48 8.62
C CYS A 173 -3.80 10.19 9.34
N TYR A 174 -3.93 9.07 8.63
CA TYR A 174 -3.31 7.79 8.97
C TYR A 174 -2.08 7.60 8.07
N ILE A 175 -0.93 7.39 8.69
CA ILE A 175 0.35 7.26 8.01
C ILE A 175 0.88 5.84 8.23
N ILE A 176 0.97 5.07 7.15
CA ILE A 176 1.53 3.73 7.17
C ILE A 176 3.05 3.82 7.03
N GLU A 177 3.78 3.29 8.01
CA GLU A 177 5.24 3.24 7.95
C GLU A 177 5.75 2.38 6.79
N ARG A 178 6.81 2.86 6.13
CA ARG A 178 7.48 2.17 5.03
C ARG A 178 8.97 2.03 5.35
N ALA A 179 9.57 0.90 4.97
CA ALA A 179 10.97 0.59 5.25
C ALA A 179 12.00 1.59 4.66
N GLU A 180 11.61 2.34 3.63
CA GLU A 180 12.46 3.34 2.94
C GLU A 180 12.44 4.71 3.65
N SER A 181 11.61 4.87 4.68
CA SER A 181 11.36 6.12 5.38
C SER A 181 11.12 5.80 6.86
N GLU A 182 12.18 5.79 7.66
CA GLU A 182 12.02 5.81 9.11
C GLU A 182 11.36 7.14 9.48
N ILE A 183 10.17 7.08 10.09
CA ILE A 183 9.57 8.27 10.69
C ILE A 183 10.34 8.49 11.98
N ASP A 184 11.08 9.59 12.04
CA ASP A 184 11.61 10.04 13.31
C ASP A 184 10.43 10.56 14.15
N GLU A 185 9.98 9.77 15.13
CA GLU A 185 8.92 10.14 16.06
C GLU A 185 9.20 11.48 16.76
N SER A 186 10.47 11.93 16.80
CA SER A 186 10.83 13.25 17.29
C SER A 186 10.14 14.39 16.52
N GLN A 187 9.82 14.20 15.24
CA GLN A 187 9.09 15.17 14.40
C GLN A 187 7.65 15.40 14.85
N LEU A 188 7.08 14.47 15.64
CA LEU A 188 5.74 14.59 16.22
C LEU A 188 5.80 14.89 17.73
N SER A 189 6.99 14.93 18.32
CA SER A 189 7.17 15.15 19.75
C SER A 189 6.99 16.62 20.13
N ASP A 190 6.38 16.87 21.29
CA ASP A 190 6.20 18.20 21.92
C ASP A 190 7.51 18.72 22.56
N SER A 191 8.65 18.09 22.28
CA SER A 191 9.94 18.47 22.86
C SER A 191 10.30 19.90 22.43
N VAL A 192 10.82 20.73 23.34
CA VAL A 192 11.25 22.13 23.09
C VAL A 192 12.24 22.27 21.91
N HIS A 193 12.83 21.17 21.45
CA HIS A 193 13.75 21.08 20.31
C HIS A 193 13.10 20.66 18.98
N SER A 194 11.83 20.23 18.99
CA SER A 194 11.05 19.91 17.79
C SER A 194 10.52 21.20 17.17
N GLN A 195 11.17 21.67 16.10
CA GLN A 195 10.68 22.80 15.27
C GLN A 195 9.72 22.33 14.17
N SER A 196 9.13 21.14 14.31
CA SER A 196 8.27 20.55 13.30
C SER A 196 6.90 21.22 13.30
N PRO A 197 6.42 21.77 12.16
CA PRO A 197 5.05 22.27 12.03
C PRO A 197 3.99 21.19 12.31
N LEU A 198 4.37 19.92 12.32
CA LEU A 198 3.48 18.78 12.52
C LEU A 198 3.15 18.51 13.99
N ALA A 199 3.98 18.97 14.94
CA ALA A 199 3.83 18.66 16.36
C ALA A 199 2.45 19.10 16.90
N MET A 200 1.95 20.26 16.47
CA MET A 200 0.63 20.76 16.87
C MET A 200 -0.54 19.88 16.41
N TYR A 201 -0.33 19.01 15.41
CA TYR A 201 -1.33 18.09 14.88
C TYR A 201 -1.15 16.65 15.36
N ARG A 202 -0.26 16.37 16.32
CA ARG A 202 0.08 15.00 16.74
C ARG A 202 -1.14 14.12 17.09
N ASN A 203 -2.17 14.71 17.70
CA ASN A 203 -3.40 13.99 18.09
C ASN A 203 -4.32 13.70 16.90
N ARG A 204 -3.97 14.16 15.71
CA ARG A 204 -4.68 13.95 14.43
C ARG A 204 -3.83 13.19 13.41
N ILE A 205 -2.60 12.81 13.76
CA ILE A 205 -1.68 12.01 12.96
C ILE A 205 -1.57 10.64 13.62
N TYR A 206 -2.09 9.61 12.97
CA TYR A 206 -2.07 8.24 13.45
C TYR A 206 -0.99 7.46 12.71
N LEU A 207 0.13 7.20 13.37
CA LEU A 207 1.20 6.37 12.81
C LEU A 207 0.85 4.89 12.96
N VAL A 208 0.94 4.14 11.86
CA VAL A 208 0.61 2.72 11.82
C VAL A 208 1.85 1.92 11.40
N PRO A 209 2.43 1.11 12.30
CA PRO A 209 3.63 0.35 11.99
C PRO A 209 3.35 -0.80 11.02
N GLN A 210 4.30 -1.06 10.13
CA GLN A 210 4.22 -2.18 9.20
C GLN A 210 4.84 -3.45 9.80
N LEU A 211 4.00 -4.28 10.42
CA LEU A 211 4.41 -5.54 11.05
C LEU A 211 5.01 -6.55 10.04
N VAL A 212 4.50 -6.56 8.80
CA VAL A 212 5.03 -7.38 7.70
C VAL A 212 5.45 -6.45 6.58
N ARG A 213 6.76 -6.39 6.32
CA ARG A 213 7.34 -5.49 5.32
C ARG A 213 6.83 -5.81 3.92
N ASN A 214 6.23 -4.82 3.27
CA ASN A 214 5.86 -4.86 1.86
C ASN A 214 6.32 -3.54 1.22
N ASP A 215 7.36 -3.63 0.40
CA ASP A 215 8.02 -2.50 -0.25
C ASP A 215 7.78 -2.46 -1.77
N VAL A 216 6.72 -3.16 -2.24
CA VAL A 216 6.34 -3.25 -3.66
C VAL A 216 5.69 -1.94 -4.11
N SER A 217 6.53 -0.99 -4.54
CA SER A 217 6.12 0.30 -5.10
C SER A 217 5.76 0.20 -6.59
N SER A 218 4.88 1.09 -7.08
CA SER A 218 4.57 1.19 -8.50
C SER A 218 5.82 1.44 -9.36
N THR A 219 6.83 2.13 -8.84
CA THR A 219 8.12 2.36 -9.54
C THR A 219 8.87 1.05 -9.77
N LYS A 220 8.93 0.15 -8.78
CA LYS A 220 9.51 -1.19 -8.93
C LYS A 220 8.71 -2.03 -9.94
N VAL A 221 7.38 -1.96 -9.90
CA VAL A 221 6.51 -2.65 -10.86
C VAL A 221 6.76 -2.18 -12.30
N ARG A 222 6.78 -0.86 -12.54
CA ARG A 222 7.09 -0.31 -13.88
C ARG A 222 8.51 -0.69 -14.34
N LEU A 223 9.48 -0.76 -13.43
CA LEU A 223 10.84 -1.20 -13.75
C LEU A 223 10.87 -2.68 -14.18
N PHE A 224 10.17 -3.56 -13.47
CA PHE A 224 10.07 -4.98 -13.83
C PHE A 224 9.41 -5.19 -15.18
N ILE A 225 8.32 -4.47 -15.47
CA ILE A 225 7.64 -4.54 -16.77
C ILE A 225 8.60 -4.13 -17.91
N ARG A 226 9.32 -3.01 -17.76
CA ARG A 226 10.31 -2.56 -18.77
C ARG A 226 11.45 -3.56 -18.97
N LYS A 227 11.82 -4.31 -17.92
CA LYS A 227 12.84 -5.37 -17.99
C LYS A 227 12.29 -6.73 -18.48
N GLY A 228 11.03 -6.82 -18.89
CA GLY A 228 10.40 -8.07 -19.28
C GLY A 228 10.25 -9.08 -18.13
N MET A 229 10.30 -8.61 -16.88
CA MET A 229 10.16 -9.46 -15.69
C MET A 229 8.68 -9.59 -15.29
N SER A 230 8.35 -10.72 -14.66
CA SER A 230 7.01 -10.96 -14.15
C SER A 230 6.67 -10.01 -12.99
N VAL A 231 5.41 -9.56 -12.96
CA VAL A 231 4.81 -8.79 -11.87
C VAL A 231 3.60 -9.52 -11.25
N GLU A 232 3.43 -10.80 -11.56
CA GLU A 232 2.43 -11.66 -10.91
C GLU A 232 2.64 -11.65 -9.40
N TYR A 233 1.54 -11.62 -8.65
CA TYR A 233 1.52 -11.56 -7.17
C TYR A 233 2.12 -10.30 -6.54
N LEU A 234 2.65 -9.35 -7.32
CA LEU A 234 3.03 -8.01 -6.88
C LEU A 234 1.85 -7.03 -6.99
N VAL A 235 0.99 -7.27 -7.97
CA VAL A 235 -0.26 -6.55 -8.23
C VAL A 235 -1.41 -7.56 -8.45
N PRO A 236 -2.68 -7.15 -8.33
CA PRO A 236 -3.82 -8.03 -8.57
C PRO A 236 -3.83 -8.65 -9.98
N GLY A 237 -4.28 -9.90 -10.10
CA GLY A 237 -4.23 -10.66 -11.36
C GLY A 237 -4.94 -9.98 -12.55
N PRO A 238 -6.15 -9.43 -12.39
CA PRO A 238 -6.84 -8.64 -13.39
C PRO A 238 -6.05 -7.39 -13.81
N VAL A 239 -5.32 -6.75 -12.89
CA VAL A 239 -4.45 -5.61 -13.21
C VAL A 239 -3.28 -6.05 -14.08
N VAL A 240 -2.67 -7.20 -13.80
CA VAL A 240 -1.62 -7.77 -14.67
C VAL A 240 -2.14 -8.01 -16.08
N LYS A 241 -3.34 -8.62 -16.21
CA LYS A 241 -3.99 -8.87 -17.50
C LYS A 241 -4.26 -7.57 -18.25
N TYR A 242 -4.80 -6.56 -17.56
CA TYR A 242 -5.08 -5.24 -18.12
C TYR A 242 -3.81 -4.55 -18.65
N ILE A 243 -2.74 -4.54 -17.85
CA ILE A 243 -1.44 -3.96 -18.24
C ILE A 243 -0.92 -4.62 -19.53
N ARG A 244 -0.97 -5.96 -19.61
CA ARG A 244 -0.54 -6.71 -20.80
C ARG A 244 -1.39 -6.40 -22.03
N GLN A 245 -2.72 -6.40 -21.86
CA GLN A 245 -3.67 -6.15 -22.95
C GLN A 245 -3.50 -4.76 -23.57
N HIS A 246 -3.20 -3.76 -22.75
CA HIS A 246 -3.06 -2.37 -23.19
C HIS A 246 -1.61 -1.94 -23.45
N GLY A 247 -0.63 -2.85 -23.36
CA GLY A 247 0.79 -2.53 -23.60
C GLY A 247 1.36 -1.48 -22.65
N LEU A 248 0.82 -1.34 -21.43
CA LEU A 248 1.19 -0.25 -20.52
C LEU A 248 2.59 -0.45 -19.93
N TYR A 249 3.28 0.67 -19.70
CA TYR A 249 4.60 0.74 -19.06
C TYR A 249 5.74 0.05 -19.82
N GLN A 250 5.57 -0.17 -21.13
CA GLN A 250 6.63 -0.56 -22.05
C GLN A 250 7.33 0.69 -22.58
N ASP A 251 8.62 0.59 -22.95
CA ASP A 251 9.32 1.70 -23.59
C ASP A 251 8.82 1.85 -25.04
N GLU A 252 8.45 3.06 -25.48
CA GLU A 252 8.03 3.34 -26.88
C GLU A 252 9.10 2.99 -27.92
N LEU A 253 10.35 2.79 -27.49
CA LEU A 253 11.48 2.43 -28.34
C LEU A 253 11.55 0.93 -28.69
N ALA A 254 10.69 0.09 -28.12
CA ALA A 254 10.48 -1.27 -28.60
C ALA A 254 9.34 -1.26 -29.64
N GLY A 255 9.70 -1.04 -30.91
CA GLY A 255 8.81 -1.38 -32.04
C GLY A 255 8.35 -2.85 -31.98
N PRO A 256 7.43 -3.28 -32.85
CA PRO A 256 6.81 -4.60 -32.77
C PRO A 256 7.83 -5.70 -33.07
N SER A 257 8.56 -6.14 -32.04
CA SER A 257 9.44 -7.29 -32.08
C SER A 257 9.49 -7.96 -30.72
N CYS A 258 8.36 -8.51 -30.27
CA CYS A 258 8.30 -9.83 -29.63
C CYS A 258 6.85 -10.29 -29.43
N SER A 259 6.09 -10.39 -30.52
CA SER A 259 4.97 -11.32 -30.55
C SER A 259 5.57 -12.72 -30.67
N THR A 260 5.78 -13.42 -29.55
CA THR A 260 5.68 -14.89 -29.36
C THR A 260 6.41 -15.29 -28.07
N ILE A 261 5.68 -15.37 -26.96
CA ILE A 261 5.78 -16.54 -26.10
C ILE A 261 4.33 -16.94 -25.79
N CYS A 262 3.75 -17.69 -26.72
CA CYS A 262 2.58 -18.49 -26.45
C CYS A 262 3.07 -19.63 -25.55
N THR A 263 2.69 -19.63 -24.28
CA THR A 263 2.83 -20.83 -23.43
C THR A 263 1.67 -21.76 -23.80
N PRO A 264 1.90 -22.93 -24.41
CA PRO A 264 0.83 -23.92 -24.50
C PRO A 264 0.74 -24.63 -23.14
N PHE A 265 -0.41 -24.48 -22.49
CA PHE A 265 -0.82 -25.35 -21.39
C PHE A 265 -1.61 -26.55 -21.99
N ILE A 266 -1.53 -27.70 -21.31
CA ILE A 266 -2.25 -28.98 -21.50
C ILE A 266 -1.55 -29.94 -22.49
N GLN A 267 -1.09 -31.13 -22.06
CA GLN A 267 -1.98 -32.20 -21.59
C GLN A 267 -1.31 -33.20 -20.62
N ALA A 268 -1.96 -33.41 -19.48
CA ALA A 268 -1.65 -34.52 -18.58
C ALA A 268 -2.10 -35.85 -19.22
N SER A 269 -1.16 -36.78 -19.40
CA SER A 269 -1.48 -38.17 -19.74
C SER A 269 -0.66 -39.13 -18.88
N ARG A 270 -1.37 -39.73 -17.91
CA ARG A 270 -1.24 -41.07 -17.30
C ARG A 270 0.16 -41.72 -17.24
N SER A 271 0.61 -42.00 -16.01
CA SER A 271 1.69 -42.94 -15.68
C SER A 271 1.45 -44.35 -16.23
N PRO A 272 2.52 -45.16 -16.35
CA PRO A 272 2.57 -46.34 -15.49
C PRO A 272 3.93 -46.58 -14.81
N VAL A 273 3.80 -47.21 -13.64
CA VAL A 273 4.81 -47.76 -12.72
C VAL A 273 5.72 -48.80 -13.38
N LEU A 274 7.00 -48.88 -12.97
CA LEU A 274 7.82 -50.11 -12.85
C LEU A 274 9.15 -49.76 -12.12
N LYS A 275 9.26 -50.13 -10.82
CA LYS A 275 10.01 -51.26 -10.22
C LYS A 275 11.52 -51.05 -10.02
N ALA A 276 11.93 -51.19 -8.75
CA ALA A 276 13.32 -51.22 -8.28
C ALA A 276 13.96 -52.62 -8.32
N VAL A 277 15.29 -52.63 -8.02
CA VAL A 277 16.15 -53.67 -7.37
C VAL A 277 17.09 -54.47 -8.32
N PRO A 278 18.33 -54.92 -7.94
CA PRO A 278 19.41 -54.43 -7.03
C PRO A 278 20.86 -54.44 -7.64
N ASP A 279 21.84 -54.05 -6.79
CA ASP A 279 23.31 -54.22 -6.74
C ASP A 279 24.05 -55.23 -7.65
N THR A 280 25.30 -54.87 -8.04
CA THR A 280 26.52 -55.68 -7.73
C THR A 280 27.86 -55.00 -8.11
N SER A 281 28.79 -55.04 -7.15
CA SER A 281 30.27 -55.19 -7.23
C SER A 281 31.22 -54.07 -7.74
N LEU A 282 32.03 -53.57 -6.80
CA LEU A 282 33.39 -53.00 -6.95
C LEU A 282 34.43 -54.07 -7.37
N PRO A 283 35.68 -53.71 -7.76
CA PRO A 283 36.75 -53.49 -6.77
C PRO A 283 37.74 -52.32 -7.07
N ALA A 284 38.29 -51.78 -5.97
CA ALA A 284 39.69 -51.36 -5.67
C ALA A 284 40.58 -50.78 -6.80
N SER A 285 41.43 -49.76 -6.64
CA SER A 285 42.15 -49.18 -5.50
C SER A 285 43.09 -48.09 -6.07
N PHE A 286 43.40 -47.01 -5.34
CA PHE A 286 44.78 -46.53 -5.12
C PHE A 286 44.78 -45.33 -4.16
N ASN A 287 45.50 -45.50 -3.06
CA ASN A 287 45.85 -44.50 -2.06
C ASN A 287 46.93 -43.55 -2.62
N HIS A 288 46.85 -42.26 -2.30
CA HIS A 288 48.02 -41.52 -1.81
C HIS A 288 47.63 -40.35 -0.90
N GLN A 289 48.17 -40.43 0.32
CA GLN A 289 48.57 -39.39 1.28
C GLN A 289 49.05 -38.07 0.62
N LEU A 290 49.07 -36.87 1.21
CA LEU A 290 48.83 -36.30 2.55
C LEU A 290 48.70 -34.75 2.39
N SER A 291 48.03 -34.14 3.37
CA SER A 291 47.70 -32.73 3.70
C SER A 291 48.91 -31.73 3.83
N PRO A 292 48.77 -30.42 4.23
CA PRO A 292 47.60 -29.74 4.86
C PRO A 292 47.32 -28.25 4.52
N SER A 293 46.26 -27.75 5.16
CA SER A 293 46.04 -26.39 5.69
C SER A 293 45.36 -25.30 4.82
N LEU A 294 44.07 -25.09 5.08
CA LEU A 294 43.47 -23.77 5.34
C LEU A 294 42.06 -23.97 5.94
N GLN A 295 41.98 -23.84 7.27
CA GLN A 295 40.72 -23.86 8.01
C GLN A 295 40.02 -22.50 7.86
N VAL A 296 38.77 -22.54 7.42
CA VAL A 296 37.83 -21.41 7.46
C VAL A 296 36.98 -21.55 8.75
N PRO A 297 36.90 -20.55 9.63
CA PRO A 297 36.14 -20.67 10.87
C PRO A 297 34.63 -20.60 10.62
N SER A 298 33.87 -21.50 11.27
CA SER A 298 32.41 -21.54 11.24
C SER A 298 31.78 -20.49 12.17
N LEU A 299 30.70 -19.87 11.70
CA LEU A 299 29.82 -18.87 12.33
C LEU A 299 29.02 -19.41 13.55
N ALA A 300 29.70 -19.84 14.61
CA ALA A 300 29.02 -20.39 15.80
C ALA A 300 29.53 -19.88 17.17
N SER A 301 30.27 -18.77 17.24
CA SER A 301 30.82 -18.27 18.53
C SER A 301 30.51 -16.82 18.90
N VAL A 302 29.67 -16.10 18.15
CA VAL A 302 29.29 -14.72 18.49
C VAL A 302 27.79 -14.66 18.78
N ASN A 303 27.34 -15.25 19.90
CA ASN A 303 26.06 -14.87 20.54
C ASN A 303 25.79 -15.53 21.91
N GLN A 304 26.81 -15.71 22.76
CA GLN A 304 26.58 -16.10 24.17
C GLN A 304 26.94 -15.03 25.21
N SER A 305 27.67 -13.98 24.84
CA SER A 305 27.97 -12.88 25.78
C SER A 305 26.87 -11.80 25.83
N LEU A 306 26.13 -11.57 24.75
CA LEU A 306 25.02 -10.61 24.69
C LEU A 306 23.74 -11.09 25.38
N LEU A 307 23.47 -12.41 25.37
CA LEU A 307 22.27 -12.97 26.01
C LEU A 307 22.34 -12.96 27.55
N LYS A 308 23.53 -12.93 28.15
CA LYS A 308 23.70 -12.84 29.61
C LYS A 308 23.56 -11.41 30.16
N SER A 309 23.73 -10.38 29.32
CA SER A 309 23.55 -8.98 29.72
C SER A 309 22.06 -8.60 29.79
N LEU A 310 21.23 -9.13 28.89
CA LEU A 310 19.79 -8.82 28.82
C LEU A 310 18.94 -9.51 29.89
N LEU A 311 19.40 -10.62 30.47
CA LEU A 311 18.66 -11.35 31.52
C LEU A 311 18.89 -10.83 32.96
N ASN A 312 19.92 -10.01 33.19
CA ASN A 312 20.22 -9.46 34.53
C ASN A 312 19.62 -8.05 34.78
N SER A 313 18.99 -7.42 33.79
CA SER A 313 18.41 -6.07 33.93
C SER A 313 16.97 -6.03 34.47
N LYS A 314 16.31 -7.18 34.69
CA LYS A 314 14.91 -7.25 35.17
C LYS A 314 14.77 -7.67 36.65
N LYS A 315 15.76 -7.34 37.49
CA LYS A 315 15.63 -7.39 38.96
C LYS A 315 16.31 -6.18 39.58
N LYS A 316 15.68 -5.01 39.48
CA LYS A 316 15.74 -3.85 40.40
C LYS A 316 15.23 -2.60 39.68
N ALA A 317 13.95 -2.29 39.88
CA ALA A 317 13.29 -0.98 39.87
C ALA A 317 11.80 -1.23 39.66
#